data_AF-A0A7L2JTF0-F1
#
_entry.id   AF-A0A7L2JTF0-F1
#
_cell.length_a   1.000
_cell.length_b   1.000
_cell.length_c   1.000
_cell.angle_alpha   90.00
_cell.angle_beta   90.00
_cell.angle_gamma   90.00
#
_symmetry.space_group_name_H-M   'P 1'
#
loop_
_entity.id
_entity.type
_entity.pdbx_description
1 polymer ?
#
loop_
_entity_poly.entity_id
_entity_poly.type
_entity_poly.pdbx_seq_one_letter_code
_entity_poly.pdbx_strand_id
1 'polypeptide(L)'
;MAEPKLRVNAAFAERYGRYRRREELQRLRDRYGDTGDSGDSDSDSSESSGDDVALDPREEREFYRTLALLKTRDPRIYREDTTFYTREEEEEDEEGEEERPAKPMFLKDYERKVVLEKEG
;
A
#
# COMPACT_ATOMS: atom_id res chain seq x y z
N MET A 1 45.73 30.00 -34.24
CA MET A 1 46.11 28.78 -33.50
C MET A 1 44.88 27.88 -33.47
N ALA A 2 45.00 26.59 -33.80
CA ALA A 2 43.86 25.67 -33.82
C ALA A 2 43.55 25.19 -32.39
N GLU A 3 42.28 25.27 -31.99
CA GLU A 3 41.84 24.83 -30.66
C GLU A 3 41.84 23.30 -30.55
N PRO A 4 42.27 22.73 -29.41
CA PRO A 4 42.29 21.28 -29.23
C PRO A 4 40.86 20.72 -29.14
N LYS A 5 40.50 19.85 -30.09
CA LYS A 5 39.20 19.17 -30.11
C LYS A 5 39.18 18.02 -29.11
N LEU A 6 38.45 18.21 -28.00
CA LEU A 6 38.24 17.17 -26.99
C LEU A 6 37.46 15.99 -27.58
N ARG A 7 37.89 14.76 -27.27
CA ARG A 7 37.24 13.52 -27.68
C ARG A 7 36.93 12.66 -26.45
N VAL A 8 35.72 12.11 -26.39
CA VAL A 8 35.30 11.24 -25.30
C VAL A 8 35.74 9.81 -25.61
N ASN A 9 36.31 9.13 -24.61
CA ASN A 9 36.65 7.72 -24.70
C ASN A 9 35.42 6.86 -24.38
N ALA A 10 34.76 6.35 -25.42
CA ALA A 10 33.56 5.52 -25.28
C ALA A 10 33.79 4.25 -24.43
N ALA A 11 34.92 3.56 -24.65
CA ALA A 11 35.26 2.35 -23.91
C ALA A 11 35.45 2.62 -22.40
N PHE A 12 35.97 3.80 -22.05
CA PHE A 12 36.06 4.23 -20.65
C PHE A 12 34.67 4.53 -20.08
N ALA A 13 33.82 5.27 -20.80
CA ALA A 13 32.48 5.62 -20.34
C ALA A 13 31.62 4.39 -20.03
N GLU A 14 31.68 3.35 -20.86
CA GLU A 14 30.99 2.08 -20.62
C GLU A 14 31.46 1.37 -19.35
N ARG A 15 32.80 1.28 -19.16
CA ARG A 15 33.38 0.66 -17.95
C ARG A 15 33.02 1.45 -16.71
N TYR A 16 33.08 2.79 -16.79
CA TYR A 16 32.75 3.68 -15.70
C TYR A 16 31.27 3.54 -15.29
N GLY A 17 30.36 3.47 -16.27
CA GLY A 17 28.94 3.22 -16.00
C GLY A 17 28.68 1.90 -15.30
N ARG A 18 29.34 0.81 -15.71
CA ARG A 18 29.25 -0.49 -15.01
C ARG A 18 29.77 -0.43 -13.59
N TYR A 19 30.90 0.24 -13.37
CA TYR A 19 31.48 0.42 -12.04
C TYR A 19 30.57 1.23 -11.12
N ARG A 20 30.06 2.37 -11.60
CA ARG A 20 29.16 3.23 -10.83
C ARG A 20 27.86 2.55 -10.42
N ARG A 21 27.23 1.81 -11.33
CA ARG A 21 26.02 1.04 -11.00
C ARG A 21 26.27 0.00 -9.91
N ARG A 22 27.42 -0.68 -9.94
CA ARG A 22 27.78 -1.65 -8.89
C ARG A 22 28.04 -0.97 -7.55
N GLU A 23 28.73 0.17 -7.55
CA GLU A 23 28.99 0.98 -6.36
C GLU A 23 27.68 1.46 -5.72
N GLU A 24 26.73 1.93 -6.52
CA GLU A 24 25.42 2.39 -6.05
C GLU A 24 24.59 1.24 -5.47
N LEU A 25 24.56 0.08 -6.14
CA LEU A 25 23.91 -1.11 -5.62
C LEU A 25 24.52 -1.58 -4.29
N GLN A 26 25.85 -1.57 -4.19
CA GLN A 26 26.53 -1.92 -2.94
C GLN A 26 26.18 -0.93 -1.83
N ARG A 27 26.21 0.37 -2.12
CA ARG A 27 25.82 1.42 -1.15
C ARG A 27 24.37 1.28 -0.69
N LEU A 28 23.49 0.77 -1.57
CA LEU A 28 22.10 0.48 -1.20
C LEU A 28 22.04 -0.73 -0.26
N ARG A 29 22.73 -1.82 -0.60
CA ARG A 29 22.86 -3.01 0.26
C ARG A 29 23.44 -2.70 1.63
N ASP A 30 24.47 -1.87 1.69
CA ASP A 30 25.09 -1.47 2.96
C ASP A 30 24.14 -0.63 3.84
N ARG A 31 23.18 0.10 3.23
CA ARG A 31 22.21 0.94 3.96
C ARG A 31 20.95 0.21 4.37
N TYR A 32 20.45 -0.69 3.53
CA TYR A 32 19.14 -1.32 3.69
C TYR A 32 19.20 -2.83 3.94
N GLY A 33 20.40 -3.42 3.90
CA GLY A 33 20.59 -4.87 4.01
C GLY A 33 20.48 -5.57 2.65
N ASP A 34 20.92 -6.83 2.61
CA ASP A 34 20.80 -7.70 1.43
C ASP A 34 19.42 -8.38 1.46
N THR A 35 18.40 -7.73 0.89
CA THR A 35 17.11 -8.37 0.59
C THR A 35 17.34 -9.32 -0.59
N GLY A 36 18.00 -10.43 -0.31
CA GLY A 36 18.55 -11.33 -1.31
C GLY A 36 17.48 -11.86 -2.26
N ASP A 37 17.84 -11.82 -3.54
CA ASP A 37 17.60 -12.83 -4.58
C ASP A 37 17.06 -14.18 -4.08
N SER A 38 15.77 -14.21 -3.76
CA SER A 38 14.91 -15.39 -3.82
C SER A 38 13.76 -14.93 -4.68
N GLY A 39 13.82 -15.31 -5.95
CA GLY A 39 13.11 -14.65 -7.04
C GLY A 39 11.62 -14.49 -6.80
N ASP A 40 11.15 -13.25 -6.95
CA ASP A 40 9.94 -12.98 -7.70
C ASP A 40 9.98 -11.56 -8.24
N SER A 41 9.31 -11.36 -9.36
CA SER A 41 9.12 -10.10 -10.03
C SER A 41 8.16 -9.22 -9.23
N ASP A 42 8.63 -8.54 -8.18
CA ASP A 42 7.84 -7.47 -7.55
C ASP A 42 8.71 -6.23 -7.32
N SER A 43 8.77 -5.41 -8.37
CA SER A 43 9.08 -3.98 -8.21
C SER A 43 7.86 -3.28 -7.62
N ASP A 44 7.51 -3.60 -6.37
CA ASP A 44 6.67 -2.74 -5.53
C ASP A 44 7.53 -2.15 -4.42
N SER A 45 8.34 -1.16 -4.80
CA SER A 45 8.96 -0.26 -3.85
C SER A 45 8.05 0.95 -3.68
N SER A 46 6.85 0.69 -3.15
CA SER A 46 5.98 1.69 -2.54
C SER A 46 6.36 1.80 -1.07
N GLU A 47 7.43 2.54 -0.78
CA GLU A 47 7.71 3.03 0.56
C GLU A 47 6.73 4.20 0.84
N SER A 48 5.44 3.88 0.97
CA SER A 48 4.45 4.77 1.59
C SER A 48 4.50 4.49 3.09
N SER A 49 5.17 5.37 3.81
CA SER A 49 5.47 5.21 5.22
C SER A 49 4.19 5.14 6.06
N GLY A 50 3.85 3.94 6.55
CA GLY A 50 3.31 3.74 7.90
C GLY A 50 1.83 3.96 8.15
N ASP A 51 0.99 3.88 7.11
CA ASP A 51 -0.47 3.80 7.25
C ASP A 51 -1.03 2.90 6.14
N ASP A 52 -0.66 1.62 6.16
CA ASP A 52 -1.28 0.59 5.32
C ASP A 52 -2.70 0.30 5.82
N VAL A 53 -3.55 1.33 5.79
CA VAL A 53 -4.98 1.16 5.92
C VAL A 53 -5.42 0.47 4.64
N ALA A 54 -5.97 -0.74 4.76
CA ALA A 54 -6.65 -1.38 3.65
C ALA A 54 -7.88 -0.53 3.31
N LEU A 55 -7.69 0.44 2.41
CA LEU A 55 -8.78 1.25 1.87
C LEU A 55 -9.64 0.34 1.00
N ASP A 56 -10.97 0.41 1.15
CA ASP A 56 -11.88 -0.31 0.27
C ASP A 56 -11.69 0.23 -1.16
N PRO A 57 -11.57 -0.64 -2.19
CA PRO A 57 -11.59 -0.22 -3.59
C PRO A 57 -12.73 0.76 -3.95
N ARG A 58 -13.87 0.75 -3.24
CA ARG A 58 -14.94 1.75 -3.43
C ARG A 58 -14.49 3.13 -2.97
N GLU A 59 -14.00 3.24 -1.74
CA GLU A 59 -13.48 4.50 -1.16
C GLU A 59 -12.33 5.07 -1.99
N GLU A 60 -11.43 4.22 -2.48
CA GLU A 60 -10.28 4.64 -3.29
C GLU A 60 -10.73 5.27 -4.62
N ARG A 61 -11.77 4.73 -5.25
CA ARG A 61 -12.34 5.30 -6.48
C ARG A 61 -12.97 6.66 -6.25
N GLU A 62 -13.68 6.81 -5.13
CA GLU A 62 -14.28 8.09 -4.74
C GLU A 62 -13.19 9.13 -4.44
N PHE A 63 -12.14 8.73 -3.72
CA PHE A 63 -10.97 9.57 -3.46
C PHE A 63 -10.32 10.07 -4.75
N TYR A 64 -10.04 9.21 -5.73
CA TYR A 64 -9.43 9.69 -6.98
C TYR A 64 -10.37 10.57 -7.81
N ARG A 65 -11.68 10.32 -7.76
CA ARG A 65 -12.69 11.16 -8.41
C ARG A 65 -12.69 12.56 -7.80
N THR A 66 -12.66 12.69 -6.48
CA THR A 66 -12.62 14.00 -5.80
C THR A 66 -11.30 14.73 -6.10
N LEU A 67 -10.19 14.01 -6.09
CA LEU A 67 -8.87 14.55 -6.42
C LEU A 67 -8.82 15.10 -7.86
N ALA A 68 -9.44 14.42 -8.82
CA ALA A 68 -9.53 14.91 -10.20
C ALA A 68 -10.34 16.21 -10.30
N LEU A 69 -11.47 16.31 -9.60
CA LEU A 69 -12.29 17.54 -9.55
C LEU A 69 -11.52 18.70 -8.94
N LEU A 70 -10.75 18.45 -7.88
CA LEU A 70 -9.91 19.44 -7.24
C LEU A 70 -8.79 19.94 -8.17
N LYS A 71 -8.09 19.01 -8.85
CA LYS A 71 -7.02 19.35 -9.81
C LYS A 71 -7.53 20.16 -11.00
N THR A 72 -8.71 19.83 -11.50
CA THR A 72 -9.34 20.52 -12.63
C THR A 72 -10.05 21.80 -12.25
N ARG A 73 -10.16 22.11 -10.94
CA ARG A 73 -10.87 23.28 -10.39
C ARG A 73 -12.31 23.37 -10.89
N ASP A 74 -13.01 22.23 -10.93
CA ASP A 74 -14.42 22.20 -11.35
C ASP A 74 -15.27 23.04 -10.37
N PRO A 75 -16.06 24.04 -10.82
CA PRO A 75 -16.89 24.87 -9.94
C PRO A 75 -17.91 24.08 -9.11
N ARG A 76 -18.16 22.82 -9.45
CA ARG A 76 -19.01 21.91 -8.65
C ARG A 76 -18.47 21.71 -7.24
N ILE A 77 -17.16 21.79 -7.01
CA ILE A 77 -16.58 21.54 -5.68
C ILE A 77 -16.98 22.56 -4.61
N TYR A 78 -17.53 23.70 -5.02
CA TYR A 78 -17.96 24.78 -4.13
C TYR A 78 -19.48 24.82 -3.93
N ARG A 79 -20.23 23.90 -4.55
CA ARG A 79 -21.68 23.83 -4.40
C ARG A 79 -22.02 23.02 -3.15
N GLU A 80 -22.98 23.48 -2.36
CA GLU A 80 -23.43 22.79 -1.15
C GLU A 80 -24.14 21.46 -1.46
N ASP A 81 -24.64 21.30 -2.68
CA ASP A 81 -25.40 20.12 -3.12
C ASP A 81 -24.53 18.92 -3.53
N THR A 82 -23.19 19.01 -3.47
CA THR A 82 -22.32 17.91 -3.94
C THR A 82 -21.89 16.99 -2.80
N THR A 83 -22.21 15.70 -2.94
CA THR A 83 -21.67 14.63 -2.09
C THR A 83 -20.46 13.99 -2.75
N PHE A 84 -19.43 13.72 -1.95
CA PHE A 84 -18.12 13.25 -2.41
C PHE A 84 -17.81 11.82 -2.00
N TYR A 85 -18.31 11.44 -0.82
CA TYR A 85 -18.17 10.13 -0.24
C TYR A 85 -19.57 9.60 0.07
N THR A 86 -19.86 8.37 -0.33
CA THR A 86 -21.07 7.68 0.14
C THR A 86 -20.84 7.22 1.57
N ARG A 87 -21.68 7.65 2.50
CA ARG A 87 -21.60 7.22 3.89
C ARG A 87 -22.02 5.75 3.94
N GLU A 88 -21.22 4.90 4.58
CA GLU A 88 -21.37 3.43 4.70
C GLU A 88 -22.71 2.93 5.28
N GLU A 89 -23.66 3.82 5.56
CA GLU A 89 -24.96 3.49 6.18
C GLU A 89 -25.96 2.83 5.21
N GLU A 90 -25.62 2.63 3.93
CA GLU A 90 -26.51 1.98 2.94
C GLU A 90 -26.14 0.53 2.61
N GLU A 91 -25.19 -0.11 3.31
CA GLU A 91 -24.80 -1.52 3.11
C GLU A 91 -25.08 -2.44 4.31
N GLU A 92 -25.98 -2.08 5.22
CA GLU A 92 -26.49 -3.03 6.25
C GLU A 92 -27.75 -3.80 5.82
N ASP A 93 -28.38 -3.47 4.71
CA ASP A 93 -29.66 -4.06 4.31
C ASP A 93 -29.56 -4.84 2.99
N GLU A 94 -28.74 -5.90 2.88
CA GLU A 94 -28.97 -6.98 1.89
C GLU A 94 -28.11 -8.26 2.02
N GLU A 95 -27.49 -8.56 3.16
CA GLU A 95 -26.99 -9.91 3.44
C GLU A 95 -27.90 -10.60 4.47
N GLY A 96 -28.72 -11.51 3.97
CA GLY A 96 -29.68 -12.28 4.75
C GLY A 96 -29.06 -12.93 5.99
N GLU A 97 -29.85 -12.96 7.06
CA GLU A 97 -29.56 -13.66 8.30
C GLU A 97 -29.34 -15.16 8.04
N GLU A 98 -28.12 -15.55 7.65
CA GLU A 98 -27.71 -16.93 7.77
C GLU A 98 -27.36 -17.20 9.24
N GLU A 99 -28.05 -18.19 9.82
CA GLU A 99 -27.80 -18.68 11.18
C GLU A 99 -26.32 -19.03 11.34
N ARG A 100 -25.55 -18.10 11.92
CA ARG A 100 -24.12 -18.31 12.16
C ARG A 100 -23.97 -19.58 13.03
N PRO A 101 -23.20 -20.59 12.60
CA PRO A 101 -23.04 -21.80 13.38
C PRO A 101 -22.50 -21.43 14.76
N ALA A 102 -23.09 -22.02 15.80
CA ALA A 102 -22.73 -21.74 17.18
C ALA A 102 -21.21 -21.86 17.36
N LYS A 103 -20.61 -20.83 17.98
CA LYS A 103 -19.16 -20.74 18.18
C LYS A 103 -18.66 -22.02 18.86
N PRO A 104 -17.53 -22.62 18.40
CA PRO A 104 -16.98 -23.81 19.04
C PRO A 104 -16.59 -23.47 20.49
N MET A 105 -17.01 -24.32 21.42
CA MET A 105 -16.65 -24.17 22.83
C MET A 105 -15.22 -24.67 23.05
N PHE A 106 -14.37 -23.86 23.67
CA PHE A 106 -13.04 -24.28 24.08
C PHE A 106 -13.07 -24.81 25.53
N LEU A 107 -12.04 -25.60 25.90
CA LEU A 107 -11.96 -26.20 27.24
C LEU A 107 -12.10 -25.15 28.37
N LYS A 108 -11.51 -23.97 28.19
CA LYS A 108 -11.61 -22.82 29.11
C LYS A 108 -13.04 -22.28 29.25
N ASP A 109 -13.83 -22.34 28.17
CA ASP A 109 -15.22 -21.87 28.19
C ASP A 109 -16.10 -22.84 28.99
N TYR A 110 -15.81 -24.14 28.93
CA TYR A 110 -16.49 -25.15 29.73
C TYR A 110 -16.16 -25.01 31.22
N GLU A 111 -14.88 -24.84 31.57
CA GLU A 111 -14.45 -24.59 32.96
C GLU A 111 -15.14 -23.35 33.54
N ARG A 112 -15.15 -22.24 32.77
CA ARG A 112 -15.84 -21.00 33.16
C ARG A 112 -17.35 -21.22 33.33
N LYS A 113 -17.99 -21.98 32.43
CA LYS A 113 -19.42 -22.30 32.51
C LYS A 113 -19.74 -23.12 33.75
N VAL A 114 -18.92 -24.11 34.09
CA VAL A 114 -19.10 -24.93 35.30
C VAL A 114 -19.00 -24.08 36.57
N VAL A 115 -18.01 -23.19 36.66
CA VAL A 115 -17.86 -22.28 37.80
C VAL A 115 -19.06 -21.35 37.95
N LEU A 116 -19.57 -20.80 36.84
CA LEU A 116 -20.69 -19.86 36.85
C LEU A 116 -22.04 -20.53 37.14
N GLU A 117 -22.28 -21.73 36.62
CA GLU A 117 -23.58 -22.40 36.74
C GLU A 117 -23.71 -23.30 37.96
N LYS A 118 -22.59 -23.81 38.49
CA LYS A 118 -22.60 -24.81 39.58
C LYS A 118 -22.02 -24.32 40.90
N GLU A 119 -21.67 -23.04 41.03
CA GLU A 119 -21.16 -22.42 42.27
C GLU A 119 -20.01 -23.19 42.98
N GLY A 120 -19.24 -24.00 42.24
CA GLY A 120 -18.11 -24.78 42.78
C GLY A 120 -18.51 -26.16 43.29
#